data_AF-A0A6P3RJ68-F1
#
_entry.id   AF-A0A6P3RJ68-F1
#
_cell.length_a   1.000
_cell.length_b   1.000
_cell.length_c   1.000
_cell.angle_alpha   90.00
_cell.angle_beta   90.00
_cell.angle_gamma   90.00
#
_symmetry.space_group_name_H-M   'P 1'
#
loop_
_entity.id
_entity.type
_entity.pdbx_description
1 polymer ?
#
loop_
_entity_poly.entity_id
_entity_poly.type
_entity_poly.pdbx_seq_one_letter_code
_entity_poly.pdbx_strand_id
1 'polypeptide(L)'
;MMSEDDSGTSTTELHVEEDNELPIIQLCGLVEEFSYGNSALKTETEMFEKYYNKLEPRDQKLRISEIKISGPDFTQAIIEEAEIRWTEIRRAVHEFKKDILKTISKKKGSILATQRVMKYIEDMNRRRDNMKDKLRLKNVSLKVQRKKMLLQLRQKEEVGEALHDVDFQQLKIENAQFLETIEARNQELIQLKLTSGSTLQILHTYKTRLHRAMEVSVTLEKEISLRNELLEKLERETLQVEEDRAKAEALNKQLRKQLSEFRAPPVMLYVKQKAINGDLEKTIKMWERKVEIAEVSRRKAQDGQAPMPFTILFRILVFELRIQIFGHVTSVQNLSSCSNSLPK
;
A
#
# COMPACT_ATOMS: atom_id res chain seq x y z
N MET A 1 40.30 -129.64 56.39
CA MET A 1 39.70 -129.58 55.04
C MET A 1 40.08 -128.21 54.50
N MET A 2 41.18 -128.04 53.75
CA MET A 2 41.38 -128.45 52.33
C MET A 2 40.20 -127.95 51.48
N SER A 3 40.32 -127.12 50.44
CA SER A 3 41.43 -126.48 49.72
C SER A 3 40.82 -125.30 48.93
N GLU A 4 41.56 -124.20 48.73
CA GLU A 4 41.99 -123.62 47.43
C GLU A 4 40.90 -123.13 46.45
N ASP A 5 40.92 -121.82 46.23
CA ASP A 5 40.80 -121.05 44.96
C ASP A 5 40.70 -119.57 45.41
N ASP A 6 41.74 -118.73 45.47
CA ASP A 6 42.83 -118.32 44.56
C ASP A 6 42.49 -117.22 43.54
N SER A 7 43.40 -116.23 43.55
CA SER A 7 43.69 -115.16 42.59
C SER A 7 42.78 -113.92 42.57
N GLY A 8 43.24 -112.67 42.75
CA GLY A 8 44.57 -112.09 43.01
C GLY A 8 44.35 -110.65 43.53
N THR A 9 45.08 -110.16 44.54
CA THR A 9 46.47 -109.68 44.54
C THR A 9 46.67 -108.32 43.85
N SER A 10 47.14 -107.39 44.70
CA SER A 10 47.97 -106.22 44.42
C SER A 10 47.37 -104.99 43.74
N THR A 11 47.25 -103.94 44.56
CA THR A 11 48.00 -102.68 44.39
C THR A 11 48.36 -102.33 42.96
N THR A 12 47.48 -101.61 42.28
CA THR A 12 47.87 -100.81 41.12
C THR A 12 48.43 -99.50 41.64
N GLU A 13 49.77 -99.43 41.69
CA GLU A 13 50.51 -98.19 41.58
C GLU A 13 49.98 -97.44 40.34
N LEU A 14 49.17 -96.41 40.58
CA LEU A 14 48.91 -95.41 39.55
C LEU A 14 49.92 -94.29 39.77
N HIS A 15 50.98 -94.44 38.98
CA HIS A 15 51.74 -93.41 38.31
C HIS A 15 51.41 -91.98 38.74
N VAL A 16 52.46 -91.33 39.26
CA VAL A 16 52.73 -89.91 39.15
C VAL A 16 52.43 -89.48 37.70
N GLU A 17 51.22 -88.97 37.46
CA GLU A 17 50.94 -88.17 36.28
C GLU A 17 51.20 -86.71 36.66
N GLU A 18 52.17 -86.17 35.94
CA GLU A 18 52.68 -84.82 36.00
C GLU A 18 51.53 -83.80 36.10
N ASP A 19 51.59 -82.96 37.13
CA ASP A 19 50.98 -81.64 37.10
C ASP A 19 51.48 -80.94 35.83
N ASN A 20 50.69 -80.97 34.76
CA ASN A 20 50.85 -80.09 33.62
C ASN A 20 50.46 -78.67 34.05
N GLU A 21 51.23 -78.09 34.95
CA GLU A 21 51.29 -76.65 35.15
C GLU A 21 51.75 -76.06 33.81
N LEU A 22 50.84 -75.43 33.06
CA LEU A 22 51.25 -74.61 31.92
C LEU A 22 52.33 -73.65 32.44
N PRO A 23 53.48 -73.48 31.74
CA PRO A 23 54.53 -72.57 32.17
C PRO A 23 53.92 -71.23 32.55
N ILE A 24 54.28 -70.68 33.70
CA ILE A 24 53.66 -69.48 34.32
C ILE A 24 53.40 -68.36 33.29
N ILE A 25 54.26 -68.23 32.28
CA ILE A 25 54.13 -67.28 31.16
C ILE A 25 52.87 -67.51 30.31
N GLN A 26 52.55 -68.77 29.98
CA GLN A 26 51.33 -69.13 29.24
C GLN A 26 50.09 -68.92 30.11
N LEU A 27 50.18 -69.20 31.41
CA LEU A 27 49.11 -68.96 32.38
C LEU A 27 48.84 -67.44 32.53
N CYS A 28 49.89 -66.62 32.57
CA CYS A 28 49.79 -65.16 32.56
C CYS A 28 49.16 -64.64 31.26
N GLY A 29 49.57 -65.16 30.09
CA GLY A 29 48.98 -64.78 28.81
C GLY A 29 47.50 -65.10 28.72
N LEU A 30 47.09 -66.28 29.18
CA LEU A 30 45.68 -66.70 29.21
C LEU A 30 44.86 -65.82 30.17
N VAL A 31 45.42 -65.46 31.33
CA VAL A 31 44.76 -64.56 32.29
C VAL A 31 44.60 -63.16 31.73
N GLU A 32 45.58 -62.66 30.98
CA GLU A 32 45.48 -61.35 30.30
C GLU A 32 44.41 -61.37 29.20
N GLU A 33 44.36 -62.44 28.39
CA GLU A 33 43.32 -62.61 27.37
C GLU A 33 41.91 -62.71 27.98
N PHE A 34 41.74 -63.51 29.05
CA PHE A 34 40.47 -63.60 29.75
C PHE A 34 40.11 -62.29 30.45
N SER A 35 41.08 -61.57 31.01
CA SER A 35 40.87 -60.26 31.63
C SER A 35 40.39 -59.23 30.60
N TYR A 36 41.00 -59.22 29.41
CA TYR A 36 40.59 -58.35 28.32
C TYR A 36 39.19 -58.70 27.79
N GLY A 37 38.90 -59.99 27.58
CA GLY A 37 37.57 -60.46 27.18
C GLY A 37 36.50 -60.12 28.20
N ASN A 38 36.78 -60.28 29.50
CA ASN A 38 35.87 -59.90 30.58
C ASN A 38 35.65 -58.39 30.65
N SER A 39 36.68 -57.59 30.38
CA SER A 39 36.57 -56.13 30.31
C SER A 39 35.67 -55.68 29.16
N ALA A 40 35.86 -56.27 27.97
CA ALA A 40 35.02 -56.00 26.80
C ALA A 40 33.56 -56.40 27.06
N LEU A 41 33.32 -57.62 27.57
CA LEU A 41 31.99 -58.08 27.95
C LEU A 41 31.34 -57.19 29.01
N LYS A 42 32.12 -56.69 29.98
CA LYS A 42 31.61 -55.75 30.97
C LYS A 42 31.15 -54.45 30.32
N THR A 43 31.92 -53.88 29.40
CA THR A 43 31.51 -52.66 28.68
C THR A 43 30.28 -52.88 27.80
N GLU A 44 30.18 -54.04 27.15
CA GLU A 44 29.02 -54.42 26.34
C GLU A 44 27.78 -54.62 27.22
N THR A 45 27.93 -55.30 28.36
CA THR A 45 26.86 -55.50 29.35
C THR A 45 26.38 -54.16 29.93
N GLU A 46 27.30 -53.24 30.24
CA GLU A 46 26.95 -51.88 30.70
C GLU A 46 26.23 -51.06 29.62
N MET A 47 26.61 -51.21 28.34
CA MET A 47 25.89 -50.58 27.24
C MET A 47 24.50 -51.17 27.04
N PHE A 48 24.36 -52.50 27.11
CA PHE A 48 23.06 -53.17 27.08
C PHE A 48 22.18 -52.77 28.26
N GLU A 49 22.74 -52.69 29.47
CA GLU A 49 22.00 -52.26 30.65
C GLU A 49 21.53 -50.81 30.52
N LYS A 50 22.37 -49.91 29.99
CA LYS A 50 21.96 -48.52 29.68
C LYS A 50 20.88 -48.45 28.62
N TYR A 51 20.97 -49.26 27.57
CA TYR A 51 19.97 -49.30 26.50
C TYR A 51 18.65 -49.90 27.00
N TYR A 52 18.71 -51.00 27.76
CA TYR A 52 17.55 -51.63 28.41
C TYR A 52 16.88 -50.67 29.40
N ASN A 53 17.65 -49.95 30.21
CA ASN A 53 17.13 -48.93 31.13
C ASN A 53 16.55 -47.69 30.42
N LYS A 54 16.82 -47.50 29.13
CA LYS A 54 16.25 -46.44 28.30
C LYS A 54 15.01 -46.90 27.53
N LEU A 55 14.88 -48.21 27.28
CA LEU A 55 13.71 -48.85 26.69
C LEU A 55 12.62 -49.21 27.71
N GLU A 56 12.96 -49.47 28.99
CA GLU A 56 11.97 -49.46 30.07
C GLU A 56 11.68 -48.01 30.47
N PRO A 57 10.49 -47.46 30.23
CA PRO A 57 10.11 -46.18 30.81
C PRO A 57 10.18 -46.32 32.32
N ARG A 58 10.98 -45.47 33.00
CA ARG A 58 11.09 -45.47 34.47
C ARG A 58 9.72 -45.37 35.16
N ASP A 59 8.72 -44.84 34.47
CA ASP A 59 7.32 -44.77 34.88
C ASP A 59 6.66 -46.14 35.09
N GLN A 60 7.12 -47.19 34.42
CA GLN A 60 6.55 -48.53 34.58
C GLN A 60 7.12 -49.24 35.81
N LYS A 61 8.40 -49.01 36.15
CA LYS A 61 8.97 -49.44 37.45
C LYS A 61 8.36 -48.64 38.61
N LEU A 62 8.17 -47.33 38.44
CA LEU A 62 7.51 -46.48 39.42
C LEU A 62 6.05 -46.90 39.62
N ARG A 63 5.24 -47.07 38.56
CA ARG A 63 3.83 -47.52 38.69
C ARG A 63 3.68 -48.93 39.23
N ILE A 64 4.51 -49.88 38.82
CA ILE A 64 4.48 -51.24 39.39
C ILE A 64 4.94 -51.22 40.86
N SER A 65 5.86 -50.31 41.22
CA SER A 65 6.28 -50.09 42.60
C SER A 65 5.30 -49.23 43.43
N GLU A 66 4.43 -48.43 42.81
CA GLU A 66 3.32 -47.72 43.46
C GLU A 66 2.13 -48.66 43.70
N ILE A 67 2.06 -49.78 42.96
CA ILE A 67 1.29 -50.97 43.34
C ILE A 67 2.09 -51.83 44.36
N LYS A 68 3.15 -51.30 45.01
CA LYS A 68 3.47 -51.79 46.36
C LYS A 68 2.39 -51.21 47.24
N ILE A 69 1.43 -52.08 47.59
CA ILE A 69 0.46 -51.90 48.67
C ILE A 69 1.07 -50.96 49.70
N SER A 70 0.51 -49.76 49.81
CA SER A 70 1.07 -48.71 50.66
C SER A 70 1.29 -49.30 52.07
N GLY A 71 2.38 -48.93 52.73
CA GLY A 71 2.70 -49.40 54.09
C GLY A 71 1.49 -49.50 55.04
N PRO A 72 0.57 -48.52 55.09
CA PRO A 72 -0.63 -48.61 55.92
C PRO A 72 -1.64 -49.68 55.46
N ASP A 73 -1.87 -49.85 54.16
CA ASP A 73 -2.78 -50.89 53.63
C ASP A 73 -2.24 -52.30 53.89
N PHE A 74 -0.91 -52.46 53.86
CA PHE A 74 -0.27 -53.74 54.17
C PHE A 74 -0.42 -54.10 55.64
N THR A 75 -0.18 -53.14 56.54
CA THR A 75 -0.40 -53.36 57.98
C THR A 75 -1.87 -53.65 58.30
N GLN A 76 -2.79 -52.97 57.63
CA GLN A 76 -4.24 -53.20 57.78
C GLN A 76 -4.62 -54.61 57.34
N ALA A 77 -4.13 -55.08 56.18
CA ALA A 77 -4.40 -56.43 55.70
C ALA A 77 -3.87 -57.52 56.65
N ILE A 78 -2.71 -57.30 57.29
CA ILE A 78 -2.17 -58.23 58.29
C ILE A 78 -3.06 -58.29 59.54
N ILE A 79 -3.55 -57.15 60.02
CA ILE A 79 -4.44 -57.07 61.18
C ILE A 79 -5.76 -57.79 60.87
N GLU A 80 -6.36 -57.50 59.72
CA GLU A 80 -7.60 -58.17 59.29
C GLU A 80 -7.43 -59.68 59.15
N GLU A 81 -6.31 -60.15 58.59
CA GLU A 81 -6.01 -61.58 58.53
C GLU A 81 -5.89 -62.21 59.92
N ALA A 82 -5.21 -61.53 60.85
CA ALA A 82 -5.06 -62.01 62.23
C ALA A 82 -6.42 -62.08 62.95
N GLU A 83 -7.29 -61.09 62.75
CA GLU A 83 -8.65 -61.08 63.29
C GLU A 83 -9.49 -62.23 62.74
N ILE A 84 -9.47 -62.45 61.42
CA ILE A 84 -10.18 -63.57 60.78
C ILE A 84 -9.69 -64.89 61.36
N ARG A 85 -8.37 -65.12 61.39
CA ARG A 85 -7.78 -66.33 61.97
C ARG A 85 -8.19 -66.54 63.43
N TRP A 86 -8.21 -65.46 64.22
CA TRP A 86 -8.63 -65.52 65.61
C TRP A 86 -10.09 -65.94 65.76
N THR A 87 -10.99 -65.41 64.93
CA THR A 87 -12.39 -65.83 64.93
C THR A 87 -12.57 -67.30 64.51
N GLU A 88 -11.79 -67.77 63.54
CA GLU A 88 -11.81 -69.15 63.06
C GLU A 88 -11.31 -70.13 64.12
N ILE A 89 -10.19 -69.82 64.79
CA ILE A 89 -9.65 -70.63 65.90
C ILE A 89 -10.67 -70.72 67.03
N ARG A 90 -11.27 -69.58 67.42
CA ARG A 90 -12.29 -69.54 68.47
C ARG A 90 -13.49 -70.41 68.12
N ARG A 91 -13.95 -70.35 66.86
CA ARG A 91 -15.03 -71.18 66.34
C ARG A 91 -14.65 -72.67 66.37
N ALA A 92 -13.47 -73.03 65.86
CA ALA A 92 -12.99 -74.41 65.83
C ALA A 92 -12.86 -75.02 67.24
N VAL A 93 -12.36 -74.25 68.22
CA VAL A 93 -12.29 -74.68 69.63
C VAL A 93 -13.69 -74.89 70.22
N HIS A 94 -14.64 -73.98 69.92
CA HIS A 94 -16.02 -74.12 70.38
C HIS A 94 -16.70 -75.35 69.77
N GLU A 95 -16.57 -75.56 68.47
CA GLU A 95 -17.10 -76.73 67.76
C GLU A 95 -16.48 -78.02 68.28
N PHE A 96 -15.16 -78.09 68.48
CA PHE A 96 -14.52 -79.26 69.07
C PHE A 96 -15.02 -79.56 70.49
N LYS A 97 -15.15 -78.52 71.33
CA LYS A 97 -15.72 -78.67 72.68
C LYS A 97 -17.15 -79.21 72.61
N LYS A 98 -17.96 -78.70 71.69
CA LYS A 98 -19.38 -79.07 71.52
C LYS A 98 -19.54 -80.49 70.96
N ASP A 99 -18.89 -80.79 69.86
CA ASP A 99 -19.15 -81.98 69.04
C ASP A 99 -18.34 -83.20 69.49
N ILE A 100 -17.21 -82.96 70.18
CA ILE A 100 -16.31 -84.01 70.67
C ILE A 100 -16.31 -84.05 72.19
N LEU A 101 -15.83 -83.01 72.88
CA LEU A 101 -15.58 -83.10 74.33
C LEU A 101 -16.86 -83.33 75.16
N LYS A 102 -17.97 -82.65 74.85
CA LYS A 102 -19.25 -82.91 75.52
C LYS A 102 -19.75 -84.32 75.27
N THR A 103 -19.58 -84.83 74.05
CA THR A 103 -20.11 -86.13 73.63
C THR A 103 -19.31 -87.32 74.16
N ILE A 104 -18.00 -87.19 74.31
CA ILE A 104 -17.14 -88.27 74.84
C ILE A 104 -16.89 -88.18 76.35
N SER A 105 -17.39 -87.12 77.02
CA SER A 105 -17.13 -86.81 78.43
C SER A 105 -17.29 -88.00 79.40
N LYS A 106 -18.31 -88.84 79.22
CA LYS A 106 -18.58 -90.02 80.06
C LYS A 106 -17.87 -91.32 79.62
N LYS A 107 -17.19 -91.31 78.46
CA LYS A 107 -16.52 -92.48 77.84
C LYS A 107 -15.05 -92.20 77.55
N LYS A 108 -14.43 -91.25 78.26
CA LYS A 108 -13.04 -90.84 78.07
C LYS A 108 -12.11 -92.04 78.28
N GLY A 109 -11.20 -92.29 77.33
CA GLY A 109 -10.30 -93.45 77.34
C GLY A 109 -10.86 -94.71 76.67
N SER A 110 -12.14 -94.72 76.27
CA SER A 110 -12.72 -95.82 75.49
C SER A 110 -12.28 -95.78 74.03
N ILE A 111 -12.13 -96.97 73.42
CA ILE A 111 -11.89 -97.14 71.97
C ILE A 111 -12.90 -96.33 71.14
N LEU A 112 -14.17 -96.28 71.56
CA LEU A 112 -15.22 -95.53 70.85
C LEU A 112 -14.99 -94.01 70.92
N ALA A 113 -14.44 -93.49 72.03
CA ALA A 113 -14.07 -92.08 72.14
C ALA A 113 -12.90 -91.74 71.22
N THR A 114 -11.88 -92.61 71.16
CA THR A 114 -10.74 -92.46 70.24
C THR A 114 -11.18 -92.49 68.78
N GLN A 115 -12.02 -93.45 68.38
CA GLN A 115 -12.57 -93.53 67.02
C GLN A 115 -13.34 -92.27 66.62
N ARG A 116 -14.08 -91.67 67.56
CA ARG A 116 -14.82 -90.44 67.30
C ARG A 116 -13.90 -89.23 67.11
N VAL A 117 -12.82 -89.15 67.88
CA VAL A 117 -11.78 -88.12 67.70
C VAL A 117 -11.09 -88.30 66.35
N MET A 118 -10.73 -89.53 65.96
CA MET A 118 -10.11 -89.81 64.66
C MET A 118 -11.02 -89.40 63.50
N LYS A 119 -12.30 -89.80 63.54
CA LYS A 119 -13.29 -89.41 62.51
C LYS A 119 -13.42 -87.89 62.41
N TYR A 120 -13.45 -87.17 63.54
CA TYR A 120 -13.48 -85.70 63.51
C TYR A 120 -12.24 -85.10 62.84
N ILE A 121 -11.06 -85.62 63.14
CA ILE A 121 -9.81 -85.16 62.51
C ILE A 121 -9.85 -85.41 61.00
N GLU A 122 -10.30 -86.61 60.58
CA GLU A 122 -10.45 -86.96 59.16
C GLU A 122 -11.46 -86.04 58.44
N ASP A 123 -12.64 -85.81 59.03
CA ASP A 123 -13.67 -84.92 58.49
C ASP A 123 -13.15 -83.47 58.38
N MET A 124 -12.41 -83.00 59.39
CA MET A 124 -11.79 -81.67 59.37
C MET A 124 -10.67 -81.56 58.33
N ASN A 125 -9.88 -82.62 58.13
CA ASN A 125 -8.88 -82.67 57.06
C ASN A 125 -9.55 -82.56 55.68
N ARG A 126 -10.60 -83.36 55.43
CA ARG A 126 -11.38 -83.29 54.18
C ARG A 126 -11.97 -81.90 53.92
N ARG A 127 -12.52 -81.24 54.95
CA ARG A 127 -13.03 -79.86 54.82
C ARG A 127 -11.93 -78.87 54.45
N ARG A 128 -10.75 -78.98 55.07
CA ARG A 128 -9.58 -78.13 54.75
C ARG A 128 -9.09 -78.37 53.33
N ASP A 129 -9.04 -79.61 52.87
CA ASP A 129 -8.64 -79.95 51.49
C ASP A 129 -9.62 -79.38 50.46
N ASN A 130 -10.92 -79.51 50.69
CA ASN A 130 -11.95 -78.90 49.83
C ASN A 130 -11.79 -77.36 49.76
N MET A 131 -11.49 -76.71 50.88
CA MET A 131 -11.24 -75.26 50.92
C MET A 131 -9.97 -74.89 50.15
N LYS A 132 -8.89 -75.67 50.31
CA LYS A 132 -7.63 -75.50 49.59
C LYS A 132 -7.84 -75.54 48.08
N ASP A 133 -8.62 -76.50 47.57
CA ASP A 133 -8.88 -76.61 46.14
C ASP A 133 -9.77 -75.47 45.62
N LYS A 134 -10.76 -75.04 46.40
CA LYS A 134 -11.56 -73.84 46.09
C LYS A 134 -10.71 -72.57 46.00
N LEU A 135 -9.78 -72.39 46.94
CA LEU A 135 -8.85 -71.25 46.96
C LEU A 135 -7.87 -71.31 45.78
N ARG A 136 -7.36 -72.50 45.43
CA ARG A 136 -6.51 -72.70 44.25
C ARG A 136 -7.21 -72.30 42.96
N LEU A 137 -8.44 -72.73 42.75
CA LEU A 137 -9.22 -72.36 41.56
C LEU A 137 -9.46 -70.84 41.49
N LYS A 138 -9.80 -70.22 42.62
CA LYS A 138 -9.95 -68.76 42.70
C LYS A 138 -8.64 -68.03 42.40
N ASN A 139 -7.51 -68.54 42.87
CA ASN A 139 -6.19 -67.97 42.60
C ASN A 139 -5.84 -68.00 41.10
N VAL A 140 -6.08 -69.13 40.43
CA VAL A 140 -5.86 -69.25 38.97
C VAL A 140 -6.78 -68.31 38.19
N SER A 141 -8.06 -68.23 38.55
CA SER A 141 -9.02 -67.32 37.92
C SER A 141 -8.60 -65.85 38.06
N LEU A 142 -8.22 -65.43 39.29
CA LEU A 142 -7.73 -64.07 39.55
C LEU A 142 -6.42 -63.78 38.81
N LYS A 143 -5.51 -64.75 38.67
CA LYS A 143 -4.29 -64.60 37.87
C LYS A 143 -4.60 -64.33 36.39
N VAL A 144 -5.56 -65.05 35.81
CA VAL A 144 -5.99 -64.82 34.42
C VAL A 144 -6.65 -63.45 34.27
N GLN A 145 -7.52 -63.07 35.20
CA GLN A 145 -8.16 -61.75 35.19
C GLN A 145 -7.12 -60.63 35.31
N ARG A 146 -6.14 -60.76 36.20
CA ARG A 146 -5.03 -59.80 36.32
C ARG A 146 -4.27 -59.66 35.00
N LYS A 147 -3.91 -60.78 34.34
CA LYS A 147 -3.23 -60.75 33.04
C LYS A 147 -4.08 -60.04 31.98
N LYS A 148 -5.39 -60.31 31.92
CA LYS A 148 -6.33 -59.64 31.01
C LYS A 148 -6.39 -58.13 31.24
N MET A 149 -6.51 -57.71 32.50
CA MET A 149 -6.55 -56.28 32.87
C MET A 149 -5.25 -55.56 32.53
N LEU A 150 -4.09 -56.19 32.78
CA LEU A 150 -2.79 -55.63 32.41
C LEU A 150 -2.64 -55.48 30.89
N LEU A 151 -3.12 -56.44 30.11
CA LEU A 151 -3.08 -56.36 28.65
C LEU A 151 -3.98 -55.23 28.12
N GLN A 152 -5.19 -55.09 28.67
CA GLN A 152 -6.09 -53.99 28.30
C GLN A 152 -5.53 -52.63 28.67
N LEU A 153 -4.82 -52.52 29.79
CA LEU A 153 -4.13 -51.29 30.18
C LEU A 153 -3.05 -50.95 29.15
N ARG A 154 -2.20 -51.92 28.78
CA ARG A 154 -1.17 -51.73 27.76
C ARG A 154 -1.75 -51.29 26.41
N GLN A 155 -2.80 -51.96 25.93
CA GLN A 155 -3.46 -51.58 24.67
C GLN A 155 -4.03 -50.16 24.71
N LYS A 156 -4.56 -49.74 25.86
CA LYS A 156 -5.04 -48.36 26.03
C LYS A 156 -3.90 -47.35 26.11
N GLU A 157 -2.76 -47.71 26.69
CA GLU A 157 -1.56 -46.88 26.70
C GLU A 157 -0.99 -46.73 25.28
N GLU A 158 -0.90 -47.82 24.50
CA GLU A 158 -0.47 -47.80 23.09
C GLU A 158 -1.43 -46.99 22.18
N VAL A 159 -2.74 -47.03 22.41
CA VAL A 159 -3.72 -46.18 21.69
C VAL A 159 -3.64 -44.71 22.13
N GLY A 160 -3.22 -44.44 23.38
CA GLY A 160 -2.91 -43.09 23.85
C GLY A 160 -1.61 -42.52 23.26
N GLU A 161 -0.70 -43.40 22.84
CA GLU A 161 0.56 -43.09 22.14
C GLU A 161 0.34 -42.71 20.67
N ALA A 162 -0.85 -42.93 20.12
CA ALA A 162 -1.20 -42.56 18.74
C ALA A 162 -1.26 -41.02 18.52
N LEU A 163 -1.31 -40.23 19.59
CA LEU A 163 -1.08 -38.79 19.55
C LEU A 163 0.32 -38.55 20.07
N HIS A 164 1.30 -38.60 19.18
CA HIS A 164 2.70 -38.51 19.58
C HIS A 164 2.98 -37.11 20.10
N ASP A 165 3.84 -36.98 21.10
CA ASP A 165 4.38 -35.67 21.50
C ASP A 165 5.02 -34.94 20.30
N VAL A 166 5.48 -35.71 19.30
CA VAL A 166 5.96 -35.21 18.00
C VAL A 166 4.87 -34.48 17.23
N ASP A 167 3.63 -34.98 17.18
CA ASP A 167 2.52 -34.34 16.47
C ASP A 167 2.15 -33.00 17.14
N PHE A 168 2.15 -32.98 18.48
CA PHE A 168 1.95 -31.75 19.24
C PHE A 168 3.08 -30.73 19.04
N GLN A 169 4.33 -31.19 19.02
CA GLN A 169 5.47 -30.32 18.74
C GLN A 169 5.43 -29.81 17.30
N GLN A 170 5.09 -30.65 16.33
CA GLN A 170 4.91 -30.26 14.94
C GLN A 170 3.83 -29.17 14.82
N LEU A 171 2.67 -29.36 15.45
CA LEU A 171 1.59 -28.35 15.42
C LEU A 171 2.02 -27.02 16.06
N LYS A 172 2.84 -27.06 17.12
CA LYS A 172 3.42 -25.85 17.72
C LYS A 172 4.39 -25.14 16.77
N ILE A 173 5.23 -25.89 16.05
CA ILE A 173 6.16 -25.34 15.06
C ILE A 173 5.40 -24.72 13.89
N GLU A 174 4.42 -25.44 13.34
CA GLU A 174 3.59 -24.94 12.23
C GLU A 174 2.82 -23.68 12.63
N ASN A 175 2.23 -23.65 13.83
CA ASN A 175 1.54 -22.46 14.33
C ASN A 175 2.49 -21.27 14.49
N ALA A 176 3.70 -21.48 15.03
CA ALA A 176 4.72 -20.44 15.12
C ALA A 176 5.13 -19.90 13.73
N GLN A 177 5.32 -20.78 12.74
CA GLN A 177 5.63 -20.39 11.36
C GLN A 177 4.49 -19.60 10.70
N PHE A 178 3.23 -19.99 10.93
CA PHE A 178 2.08 -19.25 10.43
C PHE A 178 1.98 -17.86 11.06
N LEU A 179 2.21 -17.74 12.37
CA LEU A 179 2.22 -16.45 13.05
C LEU A 179 3.31 -15.52 12.52
N GLU A 180 4.53 -16.05 12.30
CA GLU A 180 5.62 -15.28 11.71
C GLU A 180 5.28 -14.83 10.28
N THR A 181 4.67 -15.70 9.48
CA THR A 181 4.23 -15.36 8.12
C THR A 181 3.14 -14.28 8.14
N ILE A 182 2.16 -14.38 9.04
CA ILE A 182 1.10 -13.38 9.21
C ILE A 182 1.73 -12.03 9.60
N GLU A 183 2.67 -12.03 10.54
CA GLU A 183 3.34 -10.81 11.00
C GLU A 183 4.16 -10.16 9.88
N ALA A 184 4.91 -10.95 9.11
CA ALA A 184 5.66 -10.45 7.94
C ALA A 184 4.71 -9.80 6.91
N ARG A 185 3.59 -10.46 6.57
CA ARG A 185 2.60 -9.90 5.64
C ARG A 185 1.90 -8.66 6.20
N ASN A 186 1.66 -8.59 7.50
CA ASN A 186 1.11 -7.40 8.14
C ASN A 186 2.09 -6.23 8.06
N GLN A 187 3.38 -6.47 8.28
CA GLN A 187 4.42 -5.44 8.14
C GLN A 187 4.53 -4.94 6.70
N GLU A 188 4.53 -5.84 5.71
CA GLU A 188 4.48 -5.48 4.29
C GLU A 188 3.24 -4.62 3.97
N LEU A 189 2.07 -4.99 4.49
CA LEU A 189 0.83 -4.23 4.29
C LEU A 189 0.92 -2.82 4.88
N ILE A 190 1.50 -2.67 6.07
CA ILE A 190 1.71 -1.36 6.70
C ILE A 190 2.67 -0.51 5.86
N GLN A 191 3.78 -1.07 5.40
CA GLN A 191 4.73 -0.37 4.53
C GLN A 191 4.05 0.09 3.24
N LEU A 192 3.28 -0.80 2.59
CA LEU A 192 2.56 -0.46 1.36
C LEU A 192 1.50 0.63 1.60
N LYS A 193 0.82 0.63 2.74
CA LYS A 193 -0.12 1.71 3.10
C LYS A 193 0.60 3.05 3.26
N LEU A 194 1.76 3.08 3.89
CA LEU A 194 2.54 4.31 4.08
C LEU A 194 3.05 4.84 2.74
N THR A 195 3.64 3.98 1.90
CA THR A 195 4.13 4.39 0.57
C THR A 195 3.00 4.82 -0.36
N SER A 196 1.85 4.13 -0.33
CA SER A 196 0.64 4.54 -1.05
C SER A 196 0.14 5.89 -0.58
N GLY A 197 0.06 6.12 0.74
CA GLY A 197 -0.33 7.41 1.32
C GLY A 197 0.61 8.55 0.91
N SER A 198 1.92 8.33 0.96
CA SER A 198 2.92 9.31 0.50
C SER A 198 2.79 9.61 -1.00
N THR A 199 2.61 8.56 -1.82
CA THR A 199 2.41 8.71 -3.27
C THR A 199 1.15 9.52 -3.59
N LEU A 200 0.06 9.28 -2.86
CA LEU A 200 -1.18 10.05 -2.99
C LEU A 200 -1.00 11.52 -2.62
N GLN A 201 -0.23 11.83 -1.56
CA GLN A 201 0.09 13.20 -1.19
C GLN A 201 0.87 13.91 -2.30
N ILE A 202 1.92 13.26 -2.83
CA ILE A 202 2.72 13.79 -3.94
C ILE A 202 1.84 14.03 -5.18
N LEU A 203 0.99 13.06 -5.52
CA LEU A 203 0.05 13.17 -6.64
C LEU A 203 -0.91 14.35 -6.46
N HIS A 204 -1.46 14.52 -5.26
CA HIS A 204 -2.33 15.66 -4.94
C HIS A 204 -1.60 16.99 -5.12
N THR A 205 -0.36 17.10 -4.64
CA THR A 205 0.47 18.30 -4.83
C THR A 205 0.68 18.61 -6.31
N TYR A 206 1.02 17.61 -7.14
CA TYR A 206 1.18 17.83 -8.58
C TYR A 206 -0.14 18.19 -9.26
N LYS A 207 -1.25 17.57 -8.88
CA LYS A 207 -2.59 17.88 -9.40
C LYS A 207 -2.97 19.33 -9.12
N THR A 208 -2.74 19.82 -7.89
CA THR A 208 -3.03 21.21 -7.52
C THR A 208 -2.14 22.19 -8.25
N ARG A 209 -0.84 21.90 -8.40
CA ARG A 209 0.09 22.72 -9.18
C ARG A 209 -0.32 22.82 -10.65
N LEU A 210 -0.70 21.69 -11.25
CA LEU A 210 -1.19 21.63 -12.62
C LEU A 210 -2.47 22.45 -12.79
N HIS A 211 -3.43 22.30 -11.88
CA HIS A 211 -4.69 23.04 -11.95
C HIS A 211 -4.46 24.55 -11.87
N ARG A 212 -3.58 24.99 -10.95
CA ARG A 212 -3.22 26.41 -10.82
C ARG A 212 -2.51 26.94 -12.06
N ALA A 213 -1.61 26.16 -12.65
CA ALA A 213 -0.95 26.53 -13.91
C ALA A 213 -1.96 26.64 -15.07
N MET A 214 -2.94 25.74 -15.12
CA MET A 214 -4.03 25.78 -16.11
C MET A 214 -4.90 27.03 -15.93
N GLU A 215 -5.30 27.37 -14.70
CA GLU A 215 -6.04 28.60 -14.40
C GLU A 215 -5.28 29.85 -14.88
N VAL A 216 -3.97 29.91 -14.58
CA VAL A 216 -3.11 31.01 -15.04
C VAL A 216 -3.04 31.06 -16.56
N SER A 217 -2.87 29.93 -17.25
CA SER A 217 -2.88 29.87 -18.72
C SER A 217 -4.17 30.45 -19.29
N VAL A 218 -5.32 30.04 -18.76
CA VAL A 218 -6.63 30.54 -19.19
C VAL A 218 -6.76 32.06 -18.95
N THR A 219 -6.25 32.58 -17.83
CA THR A 219 -6.25 34.03 -17.60
C THR A 219 -5.34 34.78 -18.56
N LEU A 220 -4.15 34.25 -18.85
CA LEU A 220 -3.21 34.84 -19.80
C LEU A 220 -3.75 34.83 -21.22
N GLU A 221 -4.43 33.76 -21.65
CA GLU A 221 -5.09 33.69 -22.95
C GLU A 221 -6.14 34.80 -23.11
N LYS A 222 -6.94 35.07 -22.07
CA LYS A 222 -7.91 36.18 -22.06
C LYS A 222 -7.20 37.53 -22.14
N GLU A 223 -6.13 37.71 -21.38
CA GLU A 223 -5.33 38.94 -21.42
C GLU A 223 -4.68 39.20 -22.78
N ILE A 224 -4.19 38.14 -23.44
CA ILE A 224 -3.64 38.22 -24.80
C ILE A 224 -4.73 38.62 -25.79
N SER A 225 -5.92 38.01 -25.71
CA SER A 225 -7.07 38.37 -26.55
C SER A 225 -7.42 39.85 -26.42
N LEU A 226 -7.55 40.35 -25.18
CA LEU A 226 -7.87 41.75 -24.93
C LEU A 226 -6.78 42.72 -25.44
N ARG A 227 -5.50 42.34 -25.30
CA ARG A 227 -4.38 43.14 -25.83
C ARG A 227 -4.39 43.17 -27.36
N ASN A 228 -4.69 42.05 -28.02
CA ASN A 228 -4.81 42.00 -29.47
C ASN A 228 -5.95 42.89 -29.98
N GLU A 229 -7.13 42.85 -29.34
CA GLU A 229 -8.24 43.74 -29.69
C GLU A 229 -7.90 45.23 -29.54
N LEU A 230 -7.12 45.59 -28.51
CA LEU A 230 -6.66 46.96 -28.31
C LEU A 230 -5.63 47.36 -29.38
N LEU A 231 -4.70 46.47 -29.71
CA LEU A 231 -3.73 46.68 -30.79
C LEU A 231 -4.45 46.95 -32.12
N GLU A 232 -5.45 46.14 -32.48
CA GLU A 232 -6.24 46.37 -33.70
C GLU A 232 -6.98 47.71 -33.72
N LYS A 233 -7.39 48.24 -32.56
CA LYS A 233 -7.98 49.59 -32.47
C LYS A 233 -6.92 50.67 -32.69
N LEU A 234 -5.78 50.55 -32.01
CA LEU A 234 -4.67 51.49 -32.16
C LEU A 234 -4.10 51.51 -33.57
N GLU A 235 -3.98 50.35 -34.23
CA GLU A 235 -3.55 50.26 -35.63
C GLU A 235 -4.52 51.01 -36.57
N ARG A 236 -5.83 50.82 -36.37
CA ARG A 236 -6.86 51.57 -37.12
C ARG A 236 -6.78 53.09 -36.88
N GLU A 237 -6.65 53.51 -35.62
CA GLU A 237 -6.47 54.92 -35.28
C GLU A 237 -5.19 55.50 -35.87
N THR A 238 -4.10 54.73 -35.85
CA THR A 238 -2.81 55.15 -36.43
C THR A 238 -2.94 55.38 -37.93
N LEU A 239 -3.56 54.45 -38.66
CA LEU A 239 -3.83 54.60 -40.09
C LEU A 239 -4.69 55.83 -40.38
N GLN A 240 -5.75 56.06 -39.59
CA GLN A 240 -6.61 57.24 -39.75
C GLN A 240 -5.83 58.54 -39.53
N VAL A 241 -5.01 58.61 -38.47
CA VAL A 241 -4.17 59.78 -38.18
C VAL A 241 -3.14 60.01 -39.28
N GLU A 242 -2.54 58.96 -39.85
CA GLU A 242 -1.62 59.08 -40.98
C GLU A 242 -2.31 59.62 -42.23
N GLU A 243 -3.52 59.13 -42.56
CA GLU A 243 -4.31 59.67 -43.67
C GLU A 243 -4.63 61.16 -43.48
N ASP A 244 -5.08 61.53 -42.29
CA ASP A 244 -5.45 62.91 -41.98
C ASP A 244 -4.22 63.82 -41.94
N ARG A 245 -3.08 63.33 -41.46
CA ARG A 245 -1.78 64.01 -41.57
C ARG A 245 -1.41 64.24 -43.04
N ALA A 246 -1.53 63.23 -43.90
CA ALA A 246 -1.23 63.35 -45.32
C ALA A 246 -2.12 64.37 -46.04
N LYS A 247 -3.44 64.39 -45.74
CA LYS A 247 -4.39 65.39 -46.26
C LYS A 247 -3.99 66.80 -45.81
N ALA A 248 -3.70 66.98 -44.52
CA ALA A 248 -3.28 68.27 -43.96
C ALA A 248 -1.95 68.76 -44.52
N GLU A 249 -0.96 67.86 -44.69
CA GLU A 249 0.33 68.17 -45.32
C GLU A 249 0.16 68.60 -46.78
N ALA A 250 -0.68 67.88 -47.55
CA ALA A 250 -0.97 68.24 -48.94
C ALA A 250 -1.61 69.64 -49.06
N LEU A 251 -2.59 69.94 -48.21
CA LEU A 251 -3.22 71.25 -48.15
C LEU A 251 -2.22 72.35 -47.74
N ASN A 252 -1.39 72.11 -46.72
CA ASN A 252 -0.37 73.06 -46.28
C ASN A 252 0.64 73.35 -47.40
N LYS A 253 1.06 72.33 -48.14
CA LYS A 253 1.93 72.48 -49.31
C LYS A 253 1.27 73.34 -50.41
N GLN A 254 -0.02 73.15 -50.68
CA GLN A 254 -0.76 73.98 -51.63
C GLN A 254 -0.84 75.44 -51.17
N LEU A 255 -1.20 75.68 -49.90
CA LEU A 255 -1.28 77.05 -49.35
C LEU A 255 0.09 77.75 -49.37
N ARG A 256 1.18 77.05 -49.04
CA ARG A 256 2.54 77.58 -49.17
C ARG A 256 2.90 77.92 -50.61
N LYS A 257 2.50 77.10 -51.57
CA LYS A 257 2.69 77.38 -53.00
C LYS A 257 1.92 78.64 -53.41
N GLN A 258 0.64 78.75 -53.05
CA GLN A 258 -0.16 79.95 -53.28
C GLN A 258 0.46 81.20 -52.64
N LEU A 259 0.97 81.09 -51.41
CA LEU A 259 1.64 82.20 -50.73
C LEU A 259 2.94 82.61 -51.44
N SER A 260 3.69 81.66 -51.98
CA SER A 260 4.93 81.93 -52.73
C SER A 260 4.68 82.57 -54.10
N GLU A 261 3.58 82.18 -54.76
CA GLU A 261 3.13 82.70 -56.06
C GLU A 261 2.42 84.05 -55.91
N PHE A 262 1.84 84.33 -54.75
CA PHE A 262 1.20 85.60 -54.46
C PHE A 262 2.20 86.75 -54.56
N ARG A 263 1.93 87.67 -55.47
CA ARG A 263 2.63 88.95 -55.59
C ARG A 263 1.63 90.05 -55.29
N ALA A 264 1.85 90.76 -54.18
CA ALA A 264 1.06 91.92 -53.85
C ALA A 264 1.19 92.96 -54.98
N PRO A 265 0.08 93.43 -55.58
CA PRO A 265 0.14 94.46 -56.59
C PRO A 265 0.88 95.70 -56.06
N PRO A 266 1.83 96.28 -56.83
CA PRO A 266 2.50 97.52 -56.46
C PRO A 266 1.49 98.61 -56.05
N VAL A 267 1.74 99.29 -54.93
CA VAL A 267 0.85 100.35 -54.40
C VAL A 267 0.55 101.39 -55.48
N MET A 268 1.51 101.69 -56.35
CA MET A 268 1.33 102.62 -57.47
C MET A 268 0.32 102.15 -58.51
N LEU A 269 0.14 100.85 -58.74
CA LEU A 269 -0.95 100.35 -59.59
C LEU A 269 -2.30 100.61 -58.94
N TYR A 270 -2.44 100.40 -57.64
CA TYR A 270 -3.67 100.73 -56.92
C TYR A 270 -3.97 102.23 -56.96
N VAL A 271 -2.96 103.08 -56.74
CA VAL A 271 -3.11 104.56 -56.81
C VAL A 271 -3.51 105.01 -58.21
N LYS A 272 -2.86 104.49 -59.26
CA LYS A 272 -3.23 104.79 -60.66
C LYS A 272 -4.65 104.34 -60.98
N GLN A 273 -5.02 103.10 -60.61
CA GLN A 273 -6.36 102.58 -60.84
C GLN A 273 -7.42 103.39 -60.07
N LYS A 274 -7.09 103.86 -58.85
CA LYS A 274 -7.99 104.70 -58.04
C LYS A 274 -8.13 106.11 -58.62
N ALA A 275 -7.07 106.68 -59.20
CA ALA A 275 -7.16 107.94 -59.93
C ALA A 275 -8.04 107.81 -61.18
N ILE A 276 -7.85 106.75 -61.97
CA ILE A 276 -8.70 106.44 -63.14
C ILE A 276 -10.15 106.25 -62.72
N ASN A 277 -10.41 105.48 -61.66
CA ASN A 277 -11.77 105.33 -61.13
C ASN A 277 -12.37 106.68 -60.70
N GLY A 278 -11.60 107.54 -60.04
CA GLY A 278 -12.05 108.88 -59.67
C GLY A 278 -12.35 109.77 -60.88
N ASP A 279 -11.57 109.67 -61.95
CA ASP A 279 -11.83 110.40 -63.19
C ASP A 279 -13.04 109.85 -63.95
N LEU A 280 -13.22 108.52 -63.99
CA LEU A 280 -14.43 107.89 -64.49
C LEU A 280 -15.66 108.30 -63.68
N GLU A 281 -15.58 108.34 -62.35
CA GLU A 281 -16.66 108.83 -61.48
C GLU A 281 -17.02 110.29 -61.77
N LYS A 282 -16.04 111.17 -61.99
CA LYS A 282 -16.30 112.57 -62.41
C LYS A 282 -16.95 112.61 -63.80
N THR A 283 -16.52 111.75 -64.71
CA THR A 283 -17.05 111.68 -66.08
C THR A 283 -18.49 111.19 -66.06
N ILE A 284 -18.80 110.16 -65.26
CA ILE A 284 -20.16 109.69 -64.98
C ILE A 284 -21.00 110.84 -64.42
N LYS A 285 -20.55 111.54 -63.37
CA LYS A 285 -21.26 112.70 -62.81
C LYS A 285 -21.48 113.82 -63.83
N MET A 286 -20.51 114.07 -64.71
CA MET A 286 -20.65 115.06 -65.79
C MET A 286 -21.73 114.62 -66.79
N TRP A 287 -21.71 113.36 -67.21
CA TRP A 287 -22.71 112.81 -68.13
C TRP A 287 -24.09 112.76 -67.48
N GLU A 288 -24.20 112.36 -66.22
CA GLU A 288 -25.44 112.46 -65.43
C GLU A 288 -25.97 113.90 -65.44
N ARG A 289 -25.11 114.90 -65.21
CA ARG A 289 -25.50 116.32 -65.25
C ARG A 289 -25.88 116.80 -66.65
N LYS A 290 -25.22 116.32 -67.70
CA LYS A 290 -25.58 116.61 -69.10
C LYS A 290 -26.94 115.98 -69.47
N VAL A 291 -27.20 114.75 -69.00
CA VAL A 291 -28.49 114.07 -69.16
C VAL A 291 -29.57 114.84 -68.39
N GLU A 292 -29.31 115.25 -67.16
CA GLU A 292 -30.25 116.04 -66.36
C GLU A 292 -30.57 117.39 -67.02
N ILE A 293 -29.57 118.10 -67.56
CA ILE A 293 -29.79 119.34 -68.34
C ILE A 293 -30.60 119.04 -69.61
N ALA A 294 -30.28 117.97 -70.35
CA ALA A 294 -31.02 117.57 -71.53
C ALA A 294 -32.47 117.18 -71.20
N GLU A 295 -32.71 116.52 -70.08
CA GLU A 295 -34.03 116.17 -69.57
C GLU A 295 -34.82 117.41 -69.13
N VAL A 296 -34.19 118.35 -68.42
CA VAL A 296 -34.79 119.63 -68.03
C VAL A 296 -35.09 120.49 -69.26
N SER A 297 -34.19 120.53 -70.25
CA SER A 297 -34.40 121.22 -71.54
C SER A 297 -35.52 120.56 -72.36
N ARG A 298 -35.62 119.23 -72.35
CA ARG A 298 -36.73 118.48 -72.97
C ARG A 298 -38.05 118.75 -72.27
N ARG A 299 -38.07 118.81 -70.93
CA ARG A 299 -39.26 119.21 -70.14
C ARG A 299 -39.67 120.66 -70.44
N LYS A 300 -38.72 121.61 -70.46
CA LYS A 300 -38.98 123.02 -70.85
C LYS A 300 -39.45 123.18 -72.31
N ALA A 301 -39.02 122.30 -73.22
CA ALA A 301 -39.53 122.25 -74.59
C ALA A 301 -40.94 121.64 -74.71
N GLN A 302 -41.36 120.82 -73.73
CA GLN A 302 -42.74 120.31 -73.62
C GLN A 302 -43.68 121.34 -72.95
N ASP A 303 -43.15 122.28 -72.15
CA ASP A 303 -43.95 123.27 -71.40
C ASP A 303 -44.09 124.66 -72.09
N GLY A 304 -43.67 124.82 -73.35
CA GLY A 304 -44.10 125.94 -74.20
C GLY A 304 -43.59 127.35 -73.85
N GLN A 305 -42.36 127.69 -74.25
CA GLN A 305 -41.94 129.06 -74.59
C GLN A 305 -40.72 129.01 -75.55
N ALA A 306 -40.82 129.63 -76.73
CA ALA A 306 -39.88 129.50 -77.87
C ALA A 306 -38.62 130.41 -77.77
N PRO A 307 -37.67 130.39 -78.73
CA PRO A 307 -36.61 129.38 -78.90
C PRO A 307 -35.19 130.00 -79.00
N MET A 308 -34.15 129.16 -79.00
CA MET A 308 -32.83 129.48 -79.58
C MET A 308 -32.40 128.33 -80.51
N PRO A 309 -31.68 128.61 -81.62
CA PRO A 309 -31.69 127.75 -82.81
C PRO A 309 -30.97 126.42 -82.60
N PHE A 310 -31.75 125.33 -82.71
CA PHE A 310 -31.32 123.92 -82.68
C PHE A 310 -30.25 123.54 -83.72
N THR A 311 -29.91 124.44 -84.65
CA THR A 311 -28.92 124.22 -85.70
C THR A 311 -27.46 124.35 -85.22
N ILE A 312 -27.19 125.07 -84.12
CA ILE A 312 -25.82 125.24 -83.60
C ILE A 312 -25.45 124.07 -82.67
N LEU A 313 -26.34 123.65 -81.78
CA LEU A 313 -26.12 122.54 -80.86
C LEU A 313 -25.97 121.19 -81.57
N PHE A 314 -26.78 120.91 -82.60
CA PHE A 314 -26.65 119.67 -83.37
C PHE A 314 -25.34 119.63 -84.18
N ARG A 315 -24.89 120.78 -84.71
CA ARG A 315 -23.60 120.86 -85.39
C ARG A 315 -22.42 120.69 -84.44
N ILE A 316 -22.48 121.21 -83.21
CA ILE A 316 -21.44 121.00 -82.19
C ILE A 316 -21.40 119.54 -81.74
N LEU A 317 -22.56 118.91 -81.50
CA LEU A 317 -22.63 117.50 -81.09
C LEU A 317 -22.17 116.54 -82.18
N VAL A 318 -22.51 116.81 -83.45
CA VAL A 318 -22.03 116.00 -84.59
C VAL A 318 -20.54 116.22 -84.85
N PHE A 319 -20.00 117.42 -84.61
CA PHE A 319 -18.57 117.71 -84.74
C PHE A 319 -17.75 117.03 -83.64
N GLU A 320 -18.22 117.06 -82.38
CA GLU A 320 -17.58 116.30 -81.29
C GLU A 320 -17.66 114.78 -81.50
N LEU A 321 -18.81 114.23 -81.94
CA LEU A 321 -18.90 112.80 -82.25
C LEU A 321 -17.93 112.39 -83.36
N ARG A 322 -17.72 113.25 -84.37
CA ARG A 322 -16.76 112.99 -85.45
C ARG A 322 -15.31 112.98 -84.97
N ILE A 323 -14.94 113.86 -84.04
CA ILE A 323 -13.60 113.88 -83.44
C ILE A 323 -13.37 112.63 -82.57
N GLN A 324 -14.37 112.21 -81.80
CA GLN A 324 -14.26 111.04 -80.92
C GLN A 324 -14.21 109.71 -81.69
N ILE A 325 -14.91 109.60 -82.82
CA ILE A 325 -14.84 108.41 -83.68
C ILE A 325 -13.49 108.32 -84.40
N PHE A 326 -12.92 109.44 -84.89
CA PHE A 326 -11.61 109.43 -85.55
C PHE A 326 -10.45 109.12 -84.60
N GLY A 327 -10.53 109.56 -83.34
CA GLY A 327 -9.53 109.23 -82.30
C GLY A 327 -9.55 107.76 -81.86
N HIS A 328 -10.69 107.06 -81.96
CA HIS A 328 -10.78 105.64 -81.63
C HIS A 328 -10.22 104.73 -82.74
N VAL A 329 -10.31 105.12 -84.02
CA VAL A 329 -9.83 104.30 -85.15
C VAL A 329 -8.30 104.22 -85.20
N THR A 330 -7.58 105.27 -84.80
CA THR A 330 -6.10 105.26 -84.71
C THR A 330 -5.56 104.52 -83.49
N SER A 331 -6.34 104.40 -82.41
CA SER A 331 -5.97 103.62 -81.22
C SER A 331 -6.11 102.10 -81.44
N VAL A 332 -7.10 101.68 -82.25
CA VAL A 332 -7.34 100.25 -82.54
C VAL A 332 -6.28 99.65 -83.49
N GLN A 333 -5.66 100.44 -84.38
CA GLN A 333 -4.57 99.94 -85.24
C GLN A 333 -3.24 99.72 -84.50
N ASN A 334 -2.98 100.43 -83.40
CA ASN A 334 -1.76 100.23 -82.59
C ASN A 334 -1.87 99.05 -81.60
N LEU A 335 -3.06 98.49 -81.38
CA LEU A 335 -3.27 97.35 -80.48
C LEU A 335 -3.24 95.99 -81.19
N SER A 336 -3.26 95.92 -82.54
CA SER A 336 -3.16 94.64 -83.27
C SER A 336 -1.71 94.19 -83.56
N SER A 337 -0.69 95.00 -83.27
CA SER A 337 0.72 94.67 -83.53
C SER A 337 1.49 94.05 -82.35
N CYS A 338 0.86 93.83 -81.19
CA CYS A 338 1.52 93.25 -80.01
C CYS A 338 1.00 91.85 -79.58
N SER A 339 0.10 91.23 -80.35
CA SER A 339 -0.35 89.86 -80.10
C SER A 339 0.40 88.86 -80.98
N ASN A 340 1.68 88.60 -80.68
CA ASN A 340 2.38 87.40 -81.14
C ASN A 340 3.69 87.21 -80.34
N SER A 341 3.63 86.48 -79.23
CA SER A 341 4.74 85.64 -78.73
C SER A 341 4.29 84.83 -77.50
N LEU A 342 3.75 83.64 -77.77
CA LEU A 342 3.80 82.51 -76.83
C LEU A 342 5.00 81.63 -77.22
N PRO A 343 5.84 81.20 -76.27
CA PRO A 343 6.60 79.97 -76.43
C PRO A 343 6.00 78.84 -75.58
N LYS A 344 6.22 77.63 -76.10
CA LYS A 344 5.85 76.31 -75.58
C LYS A 344 6.46 75.98 -74.21
#